data_AF-A0A250DLC2-F1
#
_entry.id   AF-A0A250DLC2-F1
#
_cell.length_a   1.000
_cell.length_b   1.000
_cell.length_c   1.000
_cell.angle_alpha   90.00
_cell.angle_beta   90.00
_cell.angle_gamma   90.00
#
_symmetry.space_group_name_H-M   'P 1'
#
loop_
_entity.id
_entity.type
_entity.pdbx_description
1 polymer ?
#
loop_
_entity_poly.entity_id
_entity_poly.type
_entity_poly.pdbx_seq_one_letter_code
_entity_poly.pdbx_strand_id
1 'polypeptide(L)'
;MSLVFSIDAAAEIAGSQNKLAEMLGIKGPNLSEMRNGKRACPIGMRARIATIAGHDTTRAILEGLADKLDPNDEYEKQALLQLSALINAFPEEGEHEKNPVNPKINGASSHWRNRS
;
A
#
# COMPACT_ATOMS: atom_id res chain seq x y z
N MET A 1 0.45 2.88 -10.09
CA MET A 1 1.60 1.98 -10.16
C MET A 1 1.12 0.54 -10.07
N SER A 2 1.67 -0.36 -10.87
CA SER A 2 1.30 -1.78 -10.81
C SER A 2 1.81 -2.43 -9.50
N LEU A 3 0.98 -3.27 -8.87
CA LEU A 3 1.38 -4.08 -7.71
C LEU A 3 2.66 -4.89 -7.98
N VAL A 4 2.81 -5.41 -9.21
CA VAL A 4 3.98 -6.19 -9.62
C VAL A 4 5.25 -5.37 -9.51
N PHE A 5 5.20 -4.13 -10.00
CA PHE A 5 6.33 -3.19 -9.93
C PHE A 5 6.70 -2.89 -8.47
N SER A 6 5.72 -2.65 -7.60
CA SER A 6 6.00 -2.41 -6.18
C SER A 6 6.62 -3.63 -5.48
N ILE A 7 6.19 -4.84 -5.85
CA ILE A 7 6.79 -6.08 -5.32
C ILE A 7 8.23 -6.24 -5.80
N ASP A 8 8.51 -5.98 -7.08
CA ASP A 8 9.84 -6.09 -7.67
C ASP A 8 10.81 -5.08 -7.04
N ALA A 9 10.41 -3.81 -6.95
CA ALA A 9 11.19 -2.76 -6.28
C ALA A 9 11.45 -3.07 -4.80
N ALA A 10 10.43 -3.53 -4.07
CA ALA A 10 10.60 -3.94 -2.67
C ALA A 10 11.52 -5.17 -2.53
N ALA A 11 11.47 -6.11 -3.49
CA ALA A 11 12.30 -7.31 -3.48
C ALA A 11 13.77 -6.97 -3.76
N GLU A 12 14.04 -5.99 -4.62
CA GLU A 12 15.37 -5.45 -4.86
C GLU A 12 15.96 -4.83 -3.59
N ILE A 13 15.18 -3.98 -2.88
CA ILE A 13 15.59 -3.37 -1.61
C ILE A 13 15.79 -4.42 -0.51
N ALA A 14 14.92 -5.42 -0.43
CA ALA A 14 15.07 -6.54 0.50
C ALA A 14 16.21 -7.51 0.11
N GLY A 15 16.75 -7.39 -1.12
CA GLY A 15 17.79 -8.23 -1.71
C GLY A 15 17.31 -9.55 -2.31
N SER A 16 16.06 -9.97 -2.05
CA SER A 16 15.39 -11.04 -2.79
C SER A 16 13.90 -11.08 -2.46
N GLN A 17 13.11 -11.72 -3.32
CA GLN A 17 11.68 -11.96 -3.06
C GLN A 17 11.44 -12.85 -1.84
N ASN A 18 12.31 -13.82 -1.56
CA ASN A 18 12.19 -14.66 -0.36
C ASN A 18 12.43 -13.85 0.92
N LYS A 19 13.46 -13.00 0.94
CA LYS A 19 13.71 -12.07 2.05
C LYS A 19 12.55 -11.09 2.24
N LEU A 20 11.98 -10.57 1.15
CA LEU A 20 10.79 -9.73 1.23
C LEU A 20 9.60 -10.48 1.87
N ALA A 21 9.38 -11.75 1.50
CA ALA A 21 8.33 -12.56 2.11
C ALA A 21 8.55 -12.76 3.62
N GLU A 22 9.79 -13.03 4.03
CA GLU A 22 10.18 -13.12 5.44
C GLU A 22 9.93 -11.80 6.19
N MET A 23 10.34 -10.65 5.62
CA MET A 23 10.08 -9.32 6.19
C MET A 23 8.59 -9.02 6.35
N LEU A 24 7.76 -9.51 5.42
CA LEU A 24 6.31 -9.36 5.45
C LEU A 24 5.61 -10.40 6.34
N GLY A 25 6.34 -11.38 6.87
CA GLY A 25 5.80 -12.46 7.71
C GLY A 25 4.90 -13.43 6.95
N ILE A 26 5.14 -13.61 5.64
CA ILE A 26 4.35 -14.51 4.78
C ILE A 26 5.24 -15.57 4.13
N LYS A 27 4.62 -16.65 3.63
CA LYS A 27 5.33 -17.67 2.86
C LYS A 27 5.70 -17.13 1.48
N GLY A 28 6.90 -17.43 0.99
CA GLY A 28 7.38 -17.05 -0.35
C GLY A 28 6.39 -17.34 -1.50
N PRO A 29 5.76 -18.53 -1.55
CA PRO A 29 4.73 -18.82 -2.56
C PRO A 29 3.55 -17.85 -2.55
N ASN A 30 3.11 -17.38 -1.38
CA ASN A 30 2.01 -16.42 -1.29
C ASN A 30 2.39 -15.10 -1.96
N LEU A 31 3.64 -14.64 -1.77
CA LEU A 31 4.14 -13.43 -2.41
C LEU A 31 4.26 -13.62 -3.94
N SER A 32 4.73 -14.78 -4.39
CA SER A 32 4.78 -15.12 -5.82
C SER A 32 3.39 -15.18 -6.45
N GLU A 33 2.40 -15.73 -5.75
CA GLU A 33 1.01 -15.76 -6.22
C GLU A 33 0.41 -14.35 -6.31
N MET A 34 0.71 -13.48 -5.34
CA MET A 34 0.30 -12.07 -5.39
C MET A 34 0.93 -11.33 -6.58
N ARG A 35 2.23 -11.52 -6.78
CA ARG A 35 2.97 -10.95 -7.92
C ARG A 35 2.38 -11.38 -9.26
N ASN A 36 1.96 -12.63 -9.38
CA ASN A 36 1.41 -13.18 -10.62
C ASN A 36 -0.12 -12.97 -10.76
N GLY A 37 -0.76 -12.23 -9.84
CA GLY A 37 -2.21 -12.01 -9.86
C GLY A 37 -3.06 -13.23 -9.54
N LYS A 38 -2.45 -14.36 -9.15
CA LYS A 38 -3.17 -15.58 -8.74
C LYS A 38 -3.84 -15.43 -7.38
N ARG A 39 -3.32 -14.52 -6.55
CA ARG A 39 -3.85 -14.21 -5.22
C ARG A 39 -4.01 -12.70 -5.05
N ALA A 40 -5.15 -12.27 -4.52
CA ALA A 40 -5.35 -10.87 -4.18
C ALA A 40 -4.39 -10.42 -3.06
N CYS A 41 -3.78 -9.24 -3.23
CA CYS A 41 -2.95 -8.62 -2.21
C CYS A 41 -3.84 -7.85 -1.21
N PRO A 42 -3.79 -8.15 0.10
CA PRO A 42 -4.49 -7.35 1.09
C PRO A 42 -3.99 -5.91 1.10
N ILE A 43 -4.89 -4.93 1.32
CA ILE A 43 -4.55 -3.50 1.29
C ILE A 43 -3.43 -3.15 2.27
N GLY A 44 -3.49 -3.66 3.50
CA GLY A 44 -2.43 -3.44 4.49
C GLY A 44 -1.08 -4.04 4.08
N MET A 45 -1.09 -5.11 3.28
CA MET A 45 0.14 -5.70 2.73
C MET A 45 0.70 -4.82 1.60
N ARG A 46 -0.16 -4.33 0.70
CA ARG A 46 0.22 -3.41 -0.37
C ARG A 46 0.87 -2.14 0.18
N ALA A 47 0.33 -1.59 1.26
CA ALA A 47 0.92 -0.47 1.98
C ALA A 47 2.35 -0.77 2.46
N ARG A 48 2.57 -1.93 3.11
CA ARG A 48 3.90 -2.35 3.58
C ARG A 48 4.89 -2.54 2.45
N ILE A 49 4.45 -3.16 1.35
CA ILE A 49 5.28 -3.34 0.15
C ILE A 49 5.71 -1.98 -0.42
N ALA A 50 4.77 -1.03 -0.54
CA ALA A 50 5.07 0.33 -0.99
C ALA A 50 6.06 1.05 -0.07
N THR A 51 5.88 0.95 1.25
CA THR A 51 6.83 1.53 2.22
C THR A 51 8.24 0.95 2.06
N ILE A 52 8.37 -0.38 1.87
CA ILE A 52 9.68 -1.02 1.64
C ILE A 52 10.28 -0.57 0.30
N ALA A 53 9.44 -0.45 -0.74
CA ALA A 53 9.84 0.03 -2.05
C ALA A 53 10.25 1.51 -2.08
N GLY A 54 9.96 2.27 -1.01
CA GLY A 54 10.16 3.73 -0.98
C GLY A 54 9.10 4.52 -1.74
N HIS A 55 7.97 3.88 -2.06
CA HIS A 55 6.85 4.48 -2.79
C HIS A 55 5.82 5.12 -1.85
N ASP A 56 4.97 5.99 -2.39
CA ASP A 56 3.84 6.61 -1.72
C ASP A 56 2.82 5.53 -1.34
N THR A 57 2.75 5.33 -0.02
CA THR A 57 1.86 4.36 0.61
C THR A 57 0.39 4.73 0.41
N THR A 58 0.06 6.02 0.36
CA THR A 58 -1.30 6.51 0.13
C THR A 58 -1.78 6.14 -1.26
N ARG A 59 -0.96 6.44 -2.28
CA ARG A 59 -1.25 6.07 -3.66
C ARG A 59 -1.40 4.56 -3.82
N ALA A 60 -0.50 3.77 -3.23
CA ALA A 60 -0.58 2.31 -3.27
C ALA A 60 -1.87 1.75 -2.63
N ILE A 61 -2.35 2.37 -1.54
CA ILE A 61 -3.63 1.98 -0.91
C ILE A 61 -4.81 2.31 -1.82
N LEU A 62 -4.85 3.53 -2.37
CA LEU A 62 -5.94 3.96 -3.25
C LEU A 62 -6.01 3.10 -4.51
N GLU A 63 -4.89 2.80 -5.14
CA GLU A 63 -4.84 1.89 -6.28
C GLU A 63 -5.29 0.47 -5.90
N GLY A 64 -4.97 0.01 -4.69
CA GLY A 64 -5.47 -1.26 -4.17
C GLY A 64 -6.96 -1.31 -3.87
N LEU A 65 -7.59 -0.15 -3.65
CA LEU A 65 -9.04 -0.03 -3.56
C LEU A 65 -9.66 0.01 -4.96
N ALA A 66 -9.06 0.74 -5.90
CA ALA A 66 -9.51 0.77 -7.30
C ALA A 66 -9.54 -0.63 -7.91
N ASP A 67 -8.48 -1.42 -7.70
CA ASP A 67 -8.35 -2.78 -8.26
C ASP A 67 -9.41 -3.77 -7.74
N LYS A 68 -10.15 -3.41 -6.67
CA LYS A 68 -11.21 -4.25 -6.11
C LYS A 68 -12.61 -3.92 -6.65
N LEU A 69 -12.76 -2.78 -7.33
CA LEU A 69 -14.04 -2.33 -7.86
C LEU A 69 -14.29 -3.00 -9.22
N ASP A 70 -15.52 -3.50 -9.41
CA ASP A 70 -15.99 -4.07 -10.67
C ASP A 70 -16.40 -2.95 -11.64
N PRO A 71 -15.74 -2.81 -12.80
CA PRO A 71 -16.11 -1.81 -13.79
C PRO A 71 -17.47 -2.07 -14.46
N ASN A 72 -18.06 -3.25 -14.28
CA ASN A 72 -19.35 -3.63 -14.88
C ASN A 72 -20.55 -3.29 -13.97
N ASP A 73 -20.33 -3.03 -12.69
CA ASP A 73 -21.37 -2.52 -11.80
C ASP A 73 -21.43 -0.99 -11.87
N GLU A 74 -22.62 -0.42 -12.04
CA GLU A 74 -22.79 1.02 -12.24
C GLU A 74 -22.39 1.86 -11.01
N TYR A 75 -22.59 1.34 -9.78
CA TYR A 75 -22.19 2.04 -8.56
C TYR A 75 -20.68 1.96 -8.36
N GLU A 76 -20.09 0.78 -8.57
CA GLU A 76 -18.65 0.59 -8.42
C GLU A 76 -17.84 1.32 -9.51
N LYS A 77 -18.38 1.41 -10.73
CA LYS A 77 -17.81 2.22 -11.82
C LYS A 77 -17.78 3.71 -11.49
N GLN A 78 -18.83 4.26 -10.91
CA GLN A 78 -18.83 5.65 -10.44
C GLN A 78 -17.78 5.86 -9.33
N ALA A 79 -17.69 4.94 -8.38
CA ALA A 79 -16.66 4.97 -7.34
C ALA A 79 -15.25 4.90 -7.93
N LEU A 80 -15.02 4.05 -8.94
CA LEU A 80 -13.73 3.93 -9.64
C LEU A 80 -13.33 5.23 -10.35
N LEU A 81 -14.28 5.91 -10.99
CA LEU A 81 -14.05 7.22 -11.61
C LEU A 81 -13.65 8.29 -10.58
N GLN A 82 -14.34 8.33 -9.44
CA GLN A 82 -13.99 9.26 -8.36
C GLN A 82 -12.63 8.93 -7.74
N LEU A 83 -12.36 7.65 -7.51
CA LEU A 83 -11.09 7.22 -6.91
C LEU A 83 -9.91 7.49 -7.84
N SER A 84 -10.07 7.24 -9.14
CA SER A 84 -9.04 7.55 -10.15
C SER A 84 -8.79 9.05 -10.26
N ALA A 85 -9.83 9.89 -10.17
CA ALA A 85 -9.67 11.35 -10.09
C ALA A 85 -8.86 11.77 -8.85
N LEU A 86 -9.12 11.16 -7.69
CA LEU A 86 -8.35 11.41 -6.47
C LEU A 86 -6.88 11.00 -6.65
N ILE A 87 -6.62 9.80 -7.19
CA ILE A 87 -5.25 9.31 -7.44
C ILE A 87 -4.49 10.27 -8.37
N ASN A 88 -5.13 10.77 -9.42
CA ASN A 88 -4.53 11.70 -10.38
C ASN A 88 -4.33 13.12 -9.82
N ALA A 89 -5.05 13.50 -8.76
CA ALA A 89 -4.89 14.79 -8.10
C ALA A 89 -3.64 14.86 -7.21
N PHE A 90 -3.09 13.71 -6.81
CA PHE A 90 -1.83 13.65 -6.08
C PHE A 90 -0.65 13.67 -7.07
N PRO A 91 0.36 14.54 -6.89
CA PRO A 91 1.53 14.59 -7.76
C PRO A 91 2.26 13.24 -7.74
N GLU A 92 2.81 12.83 -8.88
CA GLU A 92 3.60 11.60 -8.95
C GLU A 92 4.90 11.74 -8.14
N GLU A 93 5.38 10.62 -7.60
CA GLU A 93 6.58 10.57 -6.76
C GLU A 93 7.78 11.22 -7.47
N GLY A 94 8.14 12.43 -7.03
CA GLY A 94 9.22 13.22 -7.63
C GLY A 94 9.11 14.73 -7.37
N GLU A 95 7.92 15.25 -7.07
CA GLU A 95 7.75 16.70 -6.84
C GLU A 95 7.71 17.12 -5.37
N HIS A 96 7.60 16.18 -4.43
CA HIS A 96 7.71 16.49 -3.01
C HIS A 96 9.17 16.51 -2.57
N GLU A 97 9.76 17.71 -2.58
CA GLU A 97 10.90 18.05 -1.75
C GLU A 97 10.68 17.48 -0.33
N LYS A 98 11.71 16.81 0.19
CA LYS A 98 11.72 16.00 1.42
C LYS A 98 11.27 16.81 2.63
N ASN A 99 9.96 16.95 2.84
CA ASN A 99 9.44 17.51 4.07
C ASN A 99 8.98 16.32 4.92
N PRO A 100 9.75 15.91 5.95
CA PRO A 100 9.32 14.83 6.82
C PRO A 100 8.06 15.31 7.54
N VAL A 101 6.89 14.83 7.09
CA VAL A 101 5.70 14.85 7.93
C VAL A 101 6.05 14.00 9.13
N ASN A 102 6.41 14.66 10.23
CA ASN A 102 6.54 14.05 11.53
C ASN A 102 5.15 14.10 12.16
N PRO A 103 4.30 13.06 12.03
CA PRO A 103 3.14 13.00 12.87
C PRO A 103 3.70 12.79 14.27
N LYS A 104 3.76 13.86 15.08
CA LYS A 104 3.73 13.71 16.52
C LYS A 104 2.41 13.00 16.82
N ILE A 105 2.45 11.67 16.79
CA ILE A 105 1.43 10.83 17.40
C ILE A 105 1.62 11.13 18.88
N ASN A 106 0.99 12.21 19.35
CA ASN A 106 0.98 12.55 20.76
C ASN A 106 0.49 11.30 21.46
N GLY A 107 1.39 10.67 22.22
CA GLY A 107 1.07 9.48 23.00
C GLY A 107 -0.23 9.76 23.72
N ALA A 108 -1.26 8.98 23.38
CA ALA A 108 -2.52 9.01 24.09
C ALA A 108 -2.19 8.67 25.54
N SER A 109 -2.07 9.74 26.34
CA SER A 109 -1.78 9.71 27.76
C SER A 109 -2.74 8.72 28.42
N SER A 110 -2.16 7.68 29.01
CA SER A 110 -2.82 6.58 29.72
C SER A 110 -3.42 7.04 31.06
N HIS A 111 -4.13 8.16 31.07
CA HIS A 111 -4.66 8.81 32.27
C HIS A 111 -6.02 8.29 32.74
N TRP A 112 -6.56 7.25 32.11
CA TRP A 112 -7.88 6.69 32.43
C TRP A 112 -7.86 5.29 33.07
N ARG A 113 -6.68 4.69 33.30
CA ARG A 113 -6.58 3.29 33.80
C ARG A 113 -6.46 3.12 35.31
N ASN A 114 -6.28 4.17 36.11
CA ASN A 114 -6.23 4.06 37.58
C ASN A 114 -7.30 4.94 38.22
N ARG A 115 -8.54 4.45 38.21
CA ARG A 115 -9.58 4.89 39.14
C ARG A 115 -10.43 3.69 39.52
N SER A 116 -9.87 2.82 40.35
CA SER A 116 -10.55 1.76 41.10
C SER A 116 -9.68 1.40 42.30
#